data_AF-A0A967WGU6-F1
#
_entry.id   AF-A0A967WGU6-F1
#
_cell.length_a   1.000
_cell.length_b   1.000
_cell.length_c   1.000
_cell.angle_alpha   90.00
_cell.angle_beta   90.00
_cell.angle_gamma   90.00
#
_symmetry.space_group_name_H-M   'P 1'
#
loop_
_entity.id
_entity.type
_entity.pdbx_description
1 polymer ?
#
loop_
_entity_poly.entity_id
_entity_poly.type
_entity_poly.pdbx_seq_one_letter_code
_entity_poly.pdbx_strand_id
1 'polypeptide(L)'
;MRQVVRKKAGWQNGSRMDGEPITEGQVKSVGSLMGKAVMTHGMTQALADKARHDVLDYLVGVNETRKLTKREASAIISWLKEEESWDLNQYAKAETQAVLAALAEEAGQQRMDL
;
A
#
# COMPACT_ATOMS: atom_id res chain seq x y z
N MET A 1 4.42 -2.92 10.19
CA MET A 1 4.34 -2.17 8.92
C MET A 1 3.18 -1.17 8.87
N ARG A 2 1.92 -1.60 8.86
CA ARG A 2 0.71 -0.73 8.80
C ARG A 2 0.75 0.48 9.74
N GLN A 3 1.13 0.28 11.01
CA GLN A 3 1.24 1.37 11.98
C GLN A 3 2.33 2.41 11.63
N VAL A 4 3.43 2.01 10.98
CA VAL A 4 4.51 2.91 10.56
C VAL A 4 4.02 3.83 9.44
N VAL A 5 3.36 3.27 8.42
CA VAL A 5 2.76 4.03 7.32
C VAL A 5 1.70 5.01 7.86
N ARG A 6 0.81 4.54 8.74
CA ARG A 6 -0.23 5.37 9.36
C ARG A 6 0.36 6.49 10.21
N LYS A 7 1.38 6.20 11.02
CA LYS A 7 2.10 7.21 11.82
C LYS A 7 2.75 8.27 10.93
N LYS A 8 3.45 7.86 9.87
CA LYS A 8 4.05 8.79 8.89
C LYS A 8 2.99 9.60 8.13
N ALA A 9 1.84 9.00 7.84
CA ALA A 9 0.69 9.66 7.23
C ALA A 9 -0.03 10.63 8.18
N GLY A 10 0.29 10.61 9.47
CA GLY A 10 -0.28 11.49 10.48
C GLY A 10 -1.62 11.02 11.04
N TRP A 11 -1.92 9.72 10.98
CA TRP A 11 -3.09 9.15 11.65
C TRP A 11 -3.03 9.38 13.16
N GLN A 12 -4.17 9.63 13.78
CA GLN A 12 -4.27 9.88 15.23
C GLN A 12 -5.21 8.87 15.87
N ASN A 13 -4.75 8.21 16.94
CA ASN A 13 -5.55 7.24 17.70
C ASN A 13 -6.22 6.14 16.85
N GLY A 14 -5.57 5.74 15.74
CA GLY A 14 -6.12 4.75 14.81
C GLY A 14 -7.11 5.30 13.77
N SER A 15 -7.42 6.59 13.83
CA SER A 15 -8.29 7.28 12.88
C SER A 15 -7.48 7.94 11.76
N ARG A 16 -8.02 7.84 10.55
CA ARG A 16 -7.55 8.57 9.37
C ARG A 16 -7.86 10.04 9.54
N MET A 17 -6.87 10.90 9.29
CA MET A 17 -7.06 12.36 9.34
C MET A 17 -7.39 12.88 7.95
N ASP A 18 -8.26 13.90 7.89
CA ASP A 18 -8.46 14.66 6.66
C ASP A 18 -7.15 15.35 6.25
N GLY A 19 -6.97 15.49 4.94
CA GLY A 19 -5.76 16.06 4.39
C GLY A 19 -5.93 16.46 2.93
N GLU A 20 -4.91 17.12 2.41
CA GLU A 20 -4.91 17.55 1.02
C GLU A 20 -5.04 16.33 0.08
N PRO A 21 -5.81 16.46 -1.02
CA PRO A 21 -5.93 15.40 -2.00
C PRO A 21 -4.58 15.13 -2.67
N ILE A 22 -4.32 13.87 -2.96
CA ILE A 22 -3.13 13.41 -3.69
C ILE A 22 -2.96 14.16 -5.03
N THR A 23 -1.72 14.43 -5.42
CA THR A 23 -1.42 15.03 -6.74
C THR A 23 -1.35 13.95 -7.84
N GLU A 24 -1.53 14.34 -9.11
CA GLU A 24 -1.38 13.39 -10.23
C GLU A 24 0.01 12.75 -10.30
N GLY A 25 1.06 13.51 -9.95
CA GLY A 25 2.42 12.98 -9.88
C GLY A 25 2.53 11.87 -8.84
N GLN A 26 1.96 12.08 -7.65
CA GLN A 26 1.95 11.07 -6.59
C GLN A 26 1.11 9.84 -6.97
N VAL A 27 -0.03 10.02 -7.66
CA VAL A 27 -0.83 8.88 -8.18
C VAL A 27 0.01 8.00 -9.09
N LYS A 28 0.75 8.61 -10.04
CA LYS A 28 1.64 7.88 -10.95
C LYS A 28 2.77 7.18 -10.20
N SER A 29 3.41 7.85 -9.24
CA SER A 29 4.50 7.28 -8.43
C SER A 29 4.05 6.08 -7.59
N VAL A 30 2.94 6.21 -6.85
CA VAL A 30 2.39 5.11 -6.04
C VAL A 30 2.00 3.94 -6.94
N GLY A 31 1.30 4.21 -8.05
CA GLY A 31 0.88 3.17 -8.99
C GLY A 31 2.08 2.39 -9.56
N SER A 32 3.13 3.10 -9.98
CA SER A 32 4.35 2.49 -10.54
C SER A 32 5.11 1.67 -9.49
N LEU A 33 5.39 2.24 -8.31
CA LEU A 33 6.15 1.57 -7.26
C LEU A 33 5.40 0.35 -6.72
N MET A 34 4.11 0.49 -6.41
CA MET A 34 3.32 -0.64 -5.94
C MET A 34 3.19 -1.72 -7.01
N GLY A 35 2.97 -1.35 -8.28
CA GLY A 35 2.94 -2.30 -9.38
C GLY A 35 4.21 -3.15 -9.43
N LYS A 36 5.39 -2.53 -9.30
CA LYS A 36 6.67 -3.25 -9.22
C LYS A 36 6.81 -4.11 -7.96
N ALA A 37 6.21 -3.69 -6.84
CA ALA A 37 6.34 -4.37 -5.55
C ALA A 37 5.43 -5.61 -5.43
N VAL A 38 4.21 -5.55 -5.97
CA VAL A 38 3.24 -6.66 -5.96
C VAL A 38 3.50 -7.68 -7.06
N MET A 39 4.09 -7.25 -8.18
CA MET A 39 4.22 -8.09 -9.37
C MET A 39 5.20 -9.26 -9.13
N THR A 40 4.69 -10.47 -9.36
CA THR A 40 5.43 -11.73 -9.28
C THR A 40 5.37 -12.44 -10.63
N HIS A 41 6.30 -13.38 -10.85
CA HIS A 41 6.39 -14.10 -12.12
C HIS A 41 5.08 -14.89 -12.39
N GLY A 42 4.47 -14.66 -13.55
CA GLY A 42 3.20 -15.31 -13.94
C GLY A 42 1.93 -14.62 -13.43
N MET A 43 2.04 -13.51 -12.70
CA MET A 43 0.89 -12.72 -12.25
C MET A 43 0.31 -11.90 -13.40
N THR A 44 -1.00 -11.95 -13.59
CA THR A 44 -1.68 -11.09 -14.57
C THR A 44 -1.77 -9.64 -14.08
N GLN A 45 -1.90 -8.69 -15.01
CA GLN A 45 -2.08 -7.28 -14.66
C GLN A 45 -3.32 -7.06 -13.76
N ALA A 46 -4.41 -7.77 -14.02
CA ALA A 46 -5.63 -7.69 -13.20
C ALA A 46 -5.41 -8.15 -11.76
N LEU A 47 -4.64 -9.22 -11.55
CA LEU A 47 -4.27 -9.67 -10.21
C LEU A 47 -3.36 -8.66 -9.52
N ALA A 48 -2.39 -8.08 -10.23
CA ALA A 48 -1.49 -7.07 -9.68
C ALA A 48 -2.27 -5.79 -9.28
N ASP A 49 -3.25 -5.37 -10.09
CA ASP A 49 -4.12 -4.24 -9.77
C ASP A 49 -4.98 -4.52 -8.53
N LYS A 50 -5.55 -5.73 -8.43
CA LYS A 50 -6.28 -6.16 -7.22
C LYS A 50 -5.38 -6.15 -5.99
N ALA A 51 -4.21 -6.77 -6.07
CA ALA A 51 -3.24 -6.82 -4.97
C ALA A 51 -2.82 -5.41 -4.52
N ARG A 52 -2.63 -4.48 -5.47
CA ARG A 52 -2.36 -3.07 -5.14
C ARG A 52 -3.50 -2.46 -4.33
N HIS A 53 -4.74 -2.64 -4.76
CA HIS A 53 -5.91 -2.09 -4.06
C HIS A 53 -6.09 -2.71 -2.66
N ASP A 54 -5.90 -4.03 -2.54
CA ASP A 54 -5.99 -4.73 -1.26
C ASP A 54 -4.92 -4.24 -0.28
N VAL A 55 -3.68 -4.03 -0.75
CA VAL A 55 -2.59 -3.49 0.07
C VAL A 55 -2.90 -2.04 0.52
N LEU A 56 -3.45 -1.20 -0.36
CA LEU A 56 -3.86 0.16 0.02
C LEU A 56 -4.95 0.13 1.10
N ASP A 57 -5.92 -0.77 0.96
CA ASP A 57 -7.01 -0.91 1.92
C ASP A 57 -6.50 -1.39 3.28
N TYR A 58 -5.61 -2.38 3.28
CA TYR A 58 -4.94 -2.82 4.50
C TYR A 58 -4.16 -1.68 5.18
N LEU A 59 -3.36 -0.93 4.41
CA LEU A 59 -2.48 0.10 4.96
C LEU A 59 -3.27 1.30 5.50
N VAL A 60 -4.22 1.82 4.74
CA VAL A 60 -4.88 3.11 5.03
C VAL A 60 -6.40 3.10 4.83
N GLY A 61 -7.02 1.96 4.56
CA GLY A 61 -8.48 1.83 4.43
C GLY A 61 -9.04 2.48 3.17
N VAL A 62 -8.25 2.53 2.09
CA VAL A 62 -8.72 2.99 0.78
C VAL A 62 -8.41 1.96 -0.28
N ASN A 63 -9.34 1.76 -1.21
CA ASN A 63 -9.21 0.78 -2.29
C ASN A 63 -8.70 1.38 -3.62
N GLU A 64 -8.39 2.68 -3.66
CA GLU A 64 -7.97 3.37 -4.88
C GLU A 64 -6.89 4.40 -4.56
N THR A 65 -5.85 4.47 -5.40
CA THR A 65 -4.75 5.42 -5.24
C THR A 65 -5.22 6.88 -5.22
N ARG A 66 -6.27 7.22 -5.98
CA ARG A 66 -6.83 8.59 -6.04
C ARG A 66 -7.53 9.01 -4.75
N LYS A 67 -7.91 8.06 -3.88
CA LYS A 67 -8.55 8.34 -2.60
C LYS A 67 -7.54 8.63 -1.48
N LEU A 68 -6.24 8.49 -1.75
CA LEU A 68 -5.19 8.84 -0.80
C LEU A 68 -5.11 10.35 -0.59
N THR A 69 -4.70 10.75 0.60
CA THR A 69 -4.20 12.10 0.87
C THR A 69 -2.75 12.22 0.42
N LYS A 70 -2.24 13.45 0.24
CA LYS A 70 -0.81 13.68 -0.07
C LYS A 70 0.12 13.04 0.96
N ARG A 71 -0.24 13.08 2.25
CA ARG A 71 0.56 12.53 3.34
C ARG A 71 0.64 11.01 3.29
N GLU A 72 -0.50 10.36 3.03
CA GLU A 72 -0.53 8.91 2.84
C GLU A 72 0.27 8.48 1.62
N ALA A 73 0.11 9.19 0.50
CA ALA A 73 0.88 8.92 -0.71
C ALA A 73 2.39 9.06 -0.46
N SER A 74 2.83 10.13 0.19
CA SER A 74 4.24 10.32 0.55
C SER A 74 4.75 9.26 1.53
N ALA A 75 3.95 8.84 2.50
CA ALA A 75 4.31 7.77 3.43
C ALA A 75 4.47 6.42 2.72
N ILE A 76 3.57 6.10 1.79
CA ILE A 76 3.64 4.88 0.97
C ILE A 76 4.84 4.93 0.02
N ILE A 77 5.08 6.06 -0.65
CA ILE A 77 6.25 6.24 -1.52
C ILE A 77 7.54 6.06 -0.70
N SER A 78 7.66 6.74 0.44
CA SER A 78 8.82 6.61 1.35
C SER A 78 9.00 5.19 1.88
N TRP A 79 7.92 4.43 2.01
CA TRP A 79 7.99 3.02 2.40
C TRP A 79 8.47 2.13 1.25
N LEU A 80 8.12 2.44 0.00
CA LEU A 80 8.44 1.60 -1.15
C LEU A 80 9.84 1.86 -1.73
N LYS A 81 10.30 3.11 -1.71
CA LYS A 81 11.57 3.50 -2.36
C LYS A 81 12.74 3.55 -1.37
N GLU A 82 13.96 3.48 -1.90
CA GLU A 82 15.18 3.85 -1.15
C GLU A 82 15.23 5.36 -0.87
N GLU A 83 15.93 5.81 0.18
CA GLU A 83 15.95 7.24 0.55
C GLU A 83 16.44 8.13 -0.62
N GLU A 84 17.50 7.68 -1.32
CA GLU A 84 18.17 8.43 -2.38
C GLU A 84 17.84 7.95 -3.81
N SER A 85 17.00 6.93 -3.98
CA SER A 85 16.61 6.41 -5.29
C SER A 85 15.08 6.36 -5.48
N TRP A 86 14.65 6.26 -6.74
CA TRP A 86 13.28 5.89 -7.13
C TRP A 86 13.14 4.37 -7.37
N ASP A 87 14.20 3.62 -7.13
CA ASP A 87 14.17 2.17 -7.08
C ASP A 87 13.44 1.69 -5.83
N LEU A 88 12.82 0.51 -5.95
CA LEU A 88 12.25 -0.15 -4.79
C LEU A 88 13.36 -0.48 -3.81
N ASN A 89 13.11 -0.23 -2.53
CA ASN A 89 14.03 -0.72 -1.53
C ASN A 89 14.04 -2.25 -1.50
N GLN A 90 15.14 -2.81 -1.01
CA GLN A 90 15.36 -4.26 -0.97
C GLN A 90 14.28 -5.04 -0.19
N TYR A 91 13.57 -4.37 0.72
CA TYR A 91 12.53 -4.97 1.57
C TYR A 91 11.12 -4.78 1.01
N ALA A 92 10.87 -3.83 0.12
CA ALA A 92 9.54 -3.41 -0.32
C ALA A 92 8.74 -4.57 -0.93
N LYS A 93 9.41 -5.44 -1.70
CA LYS A 93 8.77 -6.66 -2.24
C LYS A 93 8.39 -7.63 -1.12
N ALA A 94 9.32 -7.95 -0.23
CA ALA A 94 9.07 -8.88 0.87
C ALA A 94 7.96 -8.37 1.81
N GLU A 95 7.97 -7.08 2.13
CA GLU A 95 6.97 -6.46 2.99
C GLU A 95 5.60 -6.39 2.32
N THR A 96 5.54 -6.14 1.01
CA THR A 96 4.28 -6.19 0.25
C THR A 96 3.72 -7.62 0.21
N GLN A 97 4.57 -8.63 0.05
CA GLN A 97 4.16 -10.04 0.14
C GLN A 97 3.68 -10.41 1.55
N ALA A 98 4.32 -9.88 2.60
CA ALA A 98 3.87 -10.08 3.97
C ALA A 98 2.48 -9.45 4.22
N VAL A 99 2.19 -8.29 3.61
CA VAL A 99 0.84 -7.70 3.65
C VAL A 99 -0.18 -8.59 2.94
N LEU A 100 0.16 -9.11 1.75
CA LEU A 100 -0.73 -10.03 1.02
C LEU A 100 -0.97 -11.35 1.78
N ALA A 101 0.05 -11.86 2.47
CA ALA A 101 -0.08 -13.04 3.33
C ALA A 101 -1.03 -12.76 4.51
N ALA A 102 -0.85 -11.63 5.19
CA ALA A 102 -1.74 -11.22 6.28
C ALA A 102 -3.20 -11.06 5.82
N LEU A 103 -3.42 -10.51 4.62
CA LEU A 103 -4.74 -10.42 4.00
C LEU A 103 -5.34 -11.80 3.70
N ALA A 104 -4.53 -12.76 3.24
CA ALA A 104 -4.97 -14.12 2.98
C ALA A 104 -5.34 -14.86 4.27
N GLU A 105 -4.60 -14.64 5.35
CA GLU A 105 -4.91 -15.18 6.68
C GLU A 105 -6.20 -14.60 7.25
N GLU A 106 -6.39 -13.28 7.22
CA GLU A 106 -7.63 -12.61 7.67
C GLU A 106 -8.87 -13.12 6.89
N ALA A 107 -8.75 -13.26 5.56
CA ALA A 107 -9.82 -13.80 4.72
C ALA A 107 -10.06 -15.31 4.91
N GLY A 108 -9.06 -16.04 5.43
CA GLY A 108 -9.18 -17.45 5.82
C GLY A 108 -9.88 -17.61 7.17
N GLN A 109 -9.51 -16.78 8.16
CA GLN A 109 -10.14 -16.74 9.48
C GLN A 109 -11.61 -16.34 9.41
N GLN A 110 -11.96 -15.30 8.64
CA GLN A 110 -13.36 -14.90 8.44
C GLN A 110 -14.24 -15.99 7.83
N ARG A 111 -13.65 -16.95 7.10
CA ARG A 111 -14.39 -18.09 6.51
C ARG A 111 -14.55 -19.27 7.46
N MET A 112 -13.75 -19.38 8.52
CA MET A 112 -13.87 -20.43 9.53
C MET A 112 -14.84 -20.07 10.66
N ASP A 113 -15.09 -18.77 10.87
CA ASP A 113 -16.03 -18.25 11.88
C ASP A 113 -17.48 -18.05 11.37
N LEU A 114 -17.82 -18.58 10.18
CA LEU A 114 -19.16 -18.58 9.57
C LEU A 114 -19.72 -20.01 9.49
#